data_AF-A0A7C7GMD3-F1
#
_entry.id   AF-A0A7C7GMD3-F1
#
_cell.length_a   1.000
_cell.length_b   1.000
_cell.length_c   1.000
_cell.angle_alpha   90.00
_cell.angle_beta   90.00
_cell.angle_gamma   90.00
#
_symmetry.space_group_name_H-M   'P 1'
#
loop_
_entity.id
_entity.type
_entity.pdbx_description
1 polymer ?
#
loop_
_entity_poly.entity_id
_entity_poly.type
_entity_poly.pdbx_seq_one_letter_code
_entity_poly.pdbx_strand_id
1 'polypeptide(L)'
;EMMDTYSSGAKTSKSQMEALTFVKQKVDAAKWFVDAIHQRQLTLMKTIRAIVDHQEDYFKSGDETDIKPMILKDIADRINMDISTVSRVANSKYVQTPYGTFLLKTFFSESLSTDSGEDVSSREVKRILQDSIDDEDKKKPLTDEKLGLILNSKGYHIARRTVAKYREQLGISVARLRKEI
;
A
#
# COMPACT_ATOMS: atom_id res chain seq x y z
N GLU A 1 21.86 38.07 -22.26
CA GLU A 1 22.89 38.29 -23.31
C GLU A 1 22.85 37.30 -24.47
N MET A 2 23.14 36.00 -24.29
CA MET A 2 23.20 35.04 -25.43
C MET A 2 21.84 34.69 -26.06
N MET A 3 20.75 34.71 -25.28
CA MET A 3 19.37 34.56 -25.79
C MET A 3 18.86 35.85 -26.45
N ASP A 4 19.28 37.02 -25.96
CA ASP A 4 18.83 38.33 -26.46
C ASP A 4 19.42 38.66 -27.84
N THR A 5 20.62 38.16 -28.14
CA THR A 5 21.29 38.37 -29.44
C THR A 5 20.56 37.72 -30.61
N TYR A 6 19.71 36.73 -30.33
CA TYR A 6 18.92 36.02 -31.34
C TYR A 6 17.60 36.73 -31.65
N SER A 7 16.99 37.38 -30.64
CA SER A 7 15.82 38.27 -30.80
C SER A 7 16.10 39.40 -31.80
N SER A 8 17.37 39.79 -31.94
CA SER A 8 17.85 40.89 -32.79
C SER A 8 18.28 40.51 -34.21
N GLY A 9 18.16 39.24 -34.65
CA GLY A 9 18.36 38.86 -36.06
C GLY A 9 19.80 38.92 -36.60
N ALA A 10 20.82 38.88 -35.74
CA ALA A 10 22.23 38.85 -36.17
C ALA A 10 22.64 37.48 -36.74
N LYS A 11 23.51 37.45 -37.76
CA LYS A 11 24.03 36.20 -38.37
C LYS A 11 24.86 35.39 -37.36
N THR A 12 24.23 34.40 -36.72
CA THR A 12 24.88 33.44 -35.82
C THR A 12 25.68 32.37 -36.58
N SER A 13 26.88 32.03 -36.10
CA SER A 13 27.68 30.93 -36.66
C SER A 13 27.05 29.57 -36.36
N LYS A 14 27.37 28.54 -37.16
CA LYS A 14 26.88 27.16 -36.93
C LYS A 14 27.17 26.66 -35.51
N SER A 15 28.37 26.95 -35.00
CA SER A 15 28.78 26.60 -33.63
C SER A 15 27.96 27.33 -32.56
N GLN A 16 27.59 28.59 -32.79
CA GLN A 16 26.71 29.33 -31.87
C GLN A 16 25.28 28.78 -31.88
N MET A 17 24.75 28.36 -33.04
CA MET A 17 23.46 27.68 -33.12
C MET A 17 23.44 26.33 -32.40
N GLU A 18 24.51 25.54 -32.54
CA GLU A 18 24.67 24.27 -31.82
C GLU A 18 24.74 24.48 -30.30
N ALA A 19 25.53 25.46 -29.84
CA ALA A 19 25.62 25.82 -28.44
C ALA A 19 24.27 26.28 -27.85
N LEU A 20 23.53 27.12 -28.59
CA LEU A 20 22.21 27.59 -28.17
C LEU A 20 21.20 26.44 -28.08
N THR A 21 21.22 25.53 -29.06
CA THR A 21 20.36 24.35 -29.07
C THR A 21 20.66 23.45 -27.87
N PHE A 22 21.94 23.23 -27.56
CA PHE A 22 22.36 22.48 -26.40
C PHE A 22 21.89 23.12 -25.09
N VAL A 23 22.08 24.44 -24.92
CA VAL A 23 21.62 25.16 -23.73
C VAL A 23 20.10 25.06 -23.59
N LYS A 24 19.35 25.26 -24.68
CA LYS A 24 17.90 25.11 -24.68
C LYS A 24 17.46 23.72 -24.22
N GLN A 25 18.08 22.65 -24.75
CA GLN A 25 17.80 21.28 -24.32
C GLN A 25 18.07 21.05 -22.83
N LYS A 26 19.15 21.64 -22.29
CA LYS A 26 19.45 21.54 -20.85
C LYS A 26 18.43 22.28 -19.99
N VAL A 27 17.99 23.46 -20.42
CA VAL A 27 16.94 24.23 -19.73
C VAL A 27 15.62 23.48 -19.76
N ASP A 28 15.23 22.90 -20.90
CA ASP A 28 13.98 22.15 -21.03
C ASP A 28 14.01 20.87 -20.19
N ALA A 29 15.14 20.16 -20.15
CA ALA A 29 15.33 19.00 -19.27
C ALA A 29 15.25 19.40 -17.78
N ALA A 30 15.82 20.54 -17.39
CA ALA A 30 15.73 21.05 -16.02
C ALA A 30 14.29 21.40 -15.64
N LYS A 31 13.54 22.06 -16.53
CA LYS A 31 12.11 22.37 -16.32
C LYS A 31 11.29 21.10 -16.13
N TRP A 32 11.46 20.14 -17.04
CA TRP A 32 10.78 18.84 -16.94
C TRP A 32 11.09 18.13 -15.62
N PHE A 33 12.35 18.19 -15.16
CA PHE A 33 12.74 17.57 -13.90
C PHE A 33 12.07 18.23 -12.69
N VAL A 34 11.99 19.56 -12.67
CA VAL A 34 11.26 20.32 -11.63
C VAL A 34 9.77 19.94 -11.64
N ASP A 35 9.16 19.88 -12.81
CA ASP A 35 7.76 19.48 -12.95
C ASP A 35 7.54 18.04 -12.46
N ALA A 36 8.46 17.12 -12.77
CA ALA A 36 8.40 15.74 -12.29
C ALA A 36 8.50 15.65 -10.75
N ILE A 37 9.32 16.50 -10.12
CA ILE A 37 9.38 16.59 -8.64
C ILE A 37 8.05 17.08 -8.08
N HIS A 38 7.46 18.13 -8.66
CA HIS A 38 6.16 18.63 -8.25
C HIS A 38 5.06 17.56 -8.39
N GLN A 39 5.02 16.84 -9.51
CA GLN A 39 4.05 15.75 -9.71
C GLN A 39 4.23 14.63 -8.69
N ARG A 40 5.47 14.27 -8.36
CA ARG A 40 5.77 13.29 -7.31
C ARG A 40 5.28 13.76 -5.93
N GLN A 41 5.49 15.02 -5.58
CA GLN A 41 5.01 15.59 -4.32
C GLN A 41 3.47 15.60 -4.27
N LEU A 42 2.81 16.02 -5.35
CA LEU A 42 1.35 16.01 -5.45
C LEU A 42 0.78 14.61 -5.29
N THR A 43 1.37 13.62 -5.96
CA THR A 43 1.01 12.21 -5.83
C THR A 43 1.12 11.74 -4.39
N LEU A 44 2.27 11.99 -3.74
CA LEU A 44 2.50 11.62 -2.34
C LEU A 44 1.45 12.24 -1.40
N MET A 45 1.18 13.54 -1.55
CA MET A 45 0.21 14.24 -0.72
C MET A 45 -1.22 13.73 -0.92
N LYS A 46 -1.62 13.46 -2.17
CA LYS A 46 -2.93 12.87 -2.48
C LYS A 46 -3.07 11.49 -1.85
N THR A 47 -2.06 10.63 -1.99
CA THR A 47 -2.06 9.29 -1.40
C THR A 47 -2.13 9.34 0.12
N ILE A 48 -1.32 10.17 0.79
CA ILE A 48 -1.32 10.27 2.26
C ILE A 48 -2.66 10.79 2.76
N ARG A 49 -3.22 11.85 2.14
CA ARG A 49 -4.53 12.38 2.53
C ARG A 49 -5.62 11.32 2.39
N ALA A 50 -5.66 10.60 1.27
CA ALA A 50 -6.65 9.54 1.08
C ALA A 50 -6.54 8.44 2.15
N ILE A 51 -5.32 8.07 2.57
CA ILE A 51 -5.07 7.13 3.67
C ILE A 51 -5.58 7.69 5.00
N VAL A 52 -5.19 8.93 5.33
CA VAL A 52 -5.57 9.58 6.60
C VAL A 52 -7.09 9.75 6.69
N ASP A 53 -7.74 10.19 5.61
CA ASP A 53 -9.19 10.34 5.55
C ASP A 53 -9.91 9.00 5.71
N HIS A 54 -9.36 7.91 5.16
CA HIS A 54 -9.94 6.57 5.33
C HIS A 54 -9.75 6.04 6.75
N GLN A 55 -8.61 6.35 7.37
CA GLN A 55 -8.19 5.90 8.70
C GLN A 55 -8.40 6.98 9.78
N GLU A 56 -9.37 7.88 9.59
CA GLU A 56 -9.51 9.08 10.41
C GLU A 56 -9.60 8.77 11.91
N ASP A 57 -10.35 7.74 12.27
CA ASP A 57 -10.55 7.31 13.66
C ASP A 57 -9.22 6.88 14.31
N TYR A 58 -8.44 6.03 13.64
CA TYR A 58 -7.10 5.65 14.09
C TYR A 58 -6.16 6.85 14.25
N PHE A 59 -6.14 7.80 13.30
CA PHE A 59 -5.25 8.96 13.40
C PHE A 59 -5.66 9.95 14.50
N LYS A 60 -6.88 9.86 15.02
CA LYS A 60 -7.37 10.63 16.18
C LYS A 60 -7.18 9.91 17.51
N SER A 61 -7.37 8.59 17.56
CA SER A 61 -7.32 7.81 18.81
C SER A 61 -5.93 7.23 19.07
N GLY A 62 -5.23 6.80 18.02
CA GLY A 62 -4.01 5.99 18.08
C GLY A 62 -4.26 4.51 18.39
N ASP A 63 -5.52 4.09 18.57
CA ASP A 63 -5.87 2.70 18.89
C ASP A 63 -5.86 1.84 17.62
N GLU A 64 -5.02 0.82 17.59
CA GLU A 64 -4.91 -0.07 16.45
C GLU A 64 -6.23 -0.78 16.11
N THR A 65 -7.17 -0.90 17.04
CA THR A 65 -8.50 -1.49 16.80
C THR A 65 -9.36 -0.63 15.89
N ASP A 66 -9.09 0.68 15.81
CA ASP A 66 -9.79 1.63 14.93
C ASP A 66 -9.29 1.62 13.48
N ILE A 67 -8.25 0.84 13.18
CA ILE A 67 -7.75 0.69 11.80
C ILE A 67 -8.80 -0.04 10.97
N LYS A 68 -9.33 0.65 9.96
CA LYS A 68 -10.30 0.13 9.00
C LYS A 68 -9.57 -0.72 7.95
N PRO A 69 -10.19 -1.81 7.46
CA PRO A 69 -9.70 -2.49 6.26
C PRO A 69 -9.54 -1.48 5.11
N MET A 70 -8.40 -1.55 4.42
CA MET A 70 -8.06 -0.65 3.33
C MET A 70 -7.12 -1.37 2.38
N ILE A 71 -7.47 -1.42 1.10
CA ILE A 71 -6.60 -2.01 0.09
C ILE A 71 -6.03 -0.95 -0.85
N LEU A 72 -5.00 -1.33 -1.61
CA LEU A 72 -4.34 -0.41 -2.53
C LEU A 72 -5.29 0.08 -3.63
N LYS A 73 -6.28 -0.74 -4.02
CA LYS A 73 -7.26 -0.39 -5.05
C LYS A 73 -8.16 0.76 -4.59
N ASP A 74 -8.70 0.72 -3.37
CA ASP A 74 -9.59 1.78 -2.85
C ASP A 74 -8.93 3.16 -2.93
N ILE A 75 -7.66 3.23 -2.53
CA ILE A 75 -6.89 4.47 -2.56
C ILE A 75 -6.55 4.87 -4.00
N ALA A 76 -6.16 3.92 -4.84
CA ALA A 76 -5.86 4.14 -6.25
C ALA A 76 -7.06 4.72 -7.00
N ASP A 77 -8.24 4.12 -6.82
CA ASP A 77 -9.49 4.57 -7.42
C ASP A 77 -9.89 5.96 -6.90
N ARG A 78 -9.77 6.20 -5.58
CA ARG A 78 -10.10 7.49 -4.96
C ARG A 78 -9.24 8.65 -5.46
N ILE A 79 -7.96 8.41 -5.77
CA ILE A 79 -7.05 9.46 -6.26
C ILE A 79 -6.85 9.42 -7.79
N ASN A 80 -7.58 8.54 -8.49
CA ASN A 80 -7.49 8.29 -9.92
C ASN A 80 -6.06 8.04 -10.40
N MET A 81 -5.40 7.05 -9.81
CA MET A 81 -4.04 6.63 -10.16
C MET A 81 -3.92 5.11 -10.23
N ASP A 82 -2.88 4.61 -10.91
CA ASP A 82 -2.61 3.18 -10.93
C ASP A 82 -2.25 2.62 -9.55
N ILE A 83 -2.74 1.41 -9.27
CA ILE A 83 -2.42 0.63 -8.07
C ILE A 83 -0.90 0.52 -7.88
N SER A 84 -0.14 0.35 -8.96
CA SER A 84 1.33 0.25 -8.91
C SER A 84 1.99 1.53 -8.39
N THR A 85 1.41 2.70 -8.68
CA THR A 85 1.90 4.00 -8.21
C THR A 85 1.66 4.17 -6.71
N VAL A 86 0.45 3.87 -6.25
CA VAL A 86 0.11 3.89 -4.82
C VAL A 86 0.96 2.88 -4.04
N SER A 87 1.14 1.68 -4.59
CA SER A 87 2.00 0.65 -4.00
C SER A 87 3.44 1.12 -3.81
N ARG A 88 4.05 1.78 -4.81
CA ARG A 88 5.41 2.33 -4.69
C ARG A 88 5.52 3.38 -3.58
N VAL A 89 4.51 4.25 -3.46
CA VAL A 89 4.45 5.25 -2.39
C VAL A 89 4.34 4.55 -1.03
N ALA A 90 3.37 3.65 -0.87
CA ALA A 90 3.09 2.97 0.40
C ALA A 90 4.29 2.16 0.92
N ASN A 91 5.02 1.47 0.04
CA ASN A 91 6.15 0.62 0.41
C ASN A 91 7.44 1.38 0.73
N SER A 92 7.53 2.68 0.44
CA SER A 92 8.80 3.43 0.54
C SER A 92 8.72 4.71 1.35
N LYS A 93 7.56 5.02 1.93
CA LYS A 93 7.32 6.27 2.65
C LYS A 93 6.77 5.99 4.03
N TYR A 94 7.25 6.78 4.97
CA TYR A 94 6.87 6.72 6.36
C TYR A 94 6.10 7.98 6.71
N VAL A 95 5.19 7.86 7.66
CA VAL A 95 4.44 8.98 8.24
C VAL A 95 4.77 9.04 9.73
N GLN A 96 5.12 10.23 10.20
CA GLN A 96 5.24 10.51 11.62
C GLN A 96 3.88 10.95 12.15
N THR A 97 3.47 10.35 13.26
CA THR A 97 2.21 10.63 13.96
C THR A 97 2.52 10.92 15.44
N PRO A 98 1.56 11.44 16.23
CA PRO A 98 1.72 11.55 17.68
C PRO A 98 2.04 10.21 18.37
N TYR A 99 1.69 9.09 17.75
CA TYR A 99 1.82 7.74 18.30
C TYR A 99 3.05 6.98 17.79
N GLY A 100 3.86 7.62 16.93
CA GLY A 100 5.06 7.02 16.36
C GLY A 100 5.20 7.22 14.85
N THR A 101 6.28 6.66 14.30
CA THR A 101 6.59 6.70 12.87
C THR A 101 6.30 5.35 12.24
N PHE A 102 5.38 5.34 11.26
CA PHE A 102 4.89 4.12 10.64
C PHE A 102 5.15 4.11 9.13
N LEU A 103 5.47 2.94 8.59
CA LEU A 103 5.53 2.73 7.15
C LEU A 103 4.10 2.81 6.60
N LEU A 104 3.83 3.61 5.57
CA LEU A 104 2.46 3.77 5.04
C LEU A 104 1.82 2.43 4.65
N LYS A 105 2.61 1.44 4.22
CA LYS A 105 2.16 0.09 3.89
C LYS A 105 1.43 -0.62 5.05
N THR A 106 1.74 -0.31 6.31
CA THR A 106 1.12 -0.99 7.47
C THR A 106 -0.36 -0.67 7.64
N PHE A 107 -0.83 0.45 7.10
CA PHE A 107 -2.25 0.80 7.08
C PHE A 107 -3.05 0.03 6.02
N PHE A 108 -2.36 -0.62 5.08
CA PHE A 108 -3.01 -1.44 4.06
C PHE A 108 -3.10 -2.88 4.53
N SER A 109 -4.29 -3.44 4.37
CA SER A 109 -4.51 -4.86 4.58
C SER A 109 -4.11 -5.66 3.34
N GLU A 110 -3.61 -6.90 3.51
CA GLU A 110 -3.54 -7.83 2.38
C GLU A 110 -4.97 -8.31 2.13
N SER A 111 -5.57 -8.04 0.97
CA SER A 111 -6.93 -8.51 0.71
C SER A 111 -6.99 -10.00 0.45
N LEU A 112 -8.01 -10.62 1.03
CA LEU A 112 -8.68 -11.80 0.49
C LEU A 112 -10.09 -11.38 0.06
N SER A 113 -10.48 -11.74 -1.16
CA SER A 113 -11.80 -11.43 -1.70
C SER A 113 -12.88 -12.30 -1.05
N THR A 114 -14.00 -11.70 -0.68
CA THR A 114 -15.22 -12.40 -0.22
C THR A 114 -16.27 -12.49 -1.33
N ASP A 115 -17.24 -13.41 -1.19
CA ASP A 115 -18.39 -13.54 -2.12
C ASP A 115 -19.24 -12.26 -2.22
N SER A 116 -19.22 -11.38 -1.22
CA SER A 116 -19.90 -10.07 -1.25
C SER A 116 -19.13 -9.01 -2.06
N GLY A 117 -17.94 -9.33 -2.56
CA GLY A 117 -17.06 -8.37 -3.22
C GLY A 117 -16.36 -7.41 -2.25
N GLU A 118 -16.49 -7.63 -0.93
CA GLU A 118 -15.77 -6.87 0.08
C GLU A 118 -14.35 -7.43 0.24
N ASP A 119 -13.37 -6.54 0.14
CA ASP A 119 -11.96 -6.86 0.32
C ASP A 119 -11.64 -6.98 1.81
N VAL A 120 -11.47 -8.22 2.29
CA VAL A 120 -11.24 -8.47 3.72
C VAL A 120 -9.77 -8.38 4.06
N SER A 121 -9.50 -7.73 5.19
CA SER A 121 -8.16 -7.61 5.73
C SER A 121 -7.56 -8.93 6.17
N SER A 122 -6.33 -9.23 5.77
CA SER A 122 -5.56 -10.34 6.34
C SER A 122 -5.40 -10.28 7.86
N ARG A 123 -5.53 -9.09 8.47
CA ARG A 123 -5.55 -8.94 9.94
C ARG A 123 -6.83 -9.52 10.55
N GLU A 124 -7.96 -9.29 9.91
CA GLU A 124 -9.26 -9.83 10.33
C GLU A 124 -9.30 -11.36 10.17
N VAL A 125 -8.81 -11.89 9.04
CA VAL A 125 -8.68 -13.34 8.83
C VAL A 125 -7.78 -13.97 9.89
N LYS A 126 -6.64 -13.35 10.21
CA LYS A 126 -5.74 -13.81 11.27
C LYS A 126 -6.41 -13.81 12.64
N ARG A 127 -7.20 -12.78 12.95
CA ARG A 127 -7.97 -12.72 14.20
C ARG A 127 -8.98 -13.85 14.29
N ILE A 128 -9.77 -14.08 13.24
CA ILE A 128 -10.74 -15.19 13.21
C ILE A 128 -10.04 -16.54 13.32
N LEU A 129 -8.87 -16.72 12.70
CA LEU A 129 -8.05 -17.92 12.85
C LEU A 129 -7.62 -18.12 14.30
N GLN A 130 -7.11 -17.07 14.94
CA GLN A 130 -6.70 -17.10 16.35
C GLN A 130 -7.88 -17.47 17.25
N ASP A 131 -9.00 -16.76 17.14
CA ASP A 131 -10.21 -17.02 17.93
C ASP A 131 -10.71 -18.47 17.74
N SER A 132 -10.74 -18.97 16.50
CA SER A 132 -11.17 -20.34 16.20
C SER A 132 -10.26 -21.41 16.79
N ILE A 133 -8.97 -21.07 16.97
CA ILE A 133 -7.95 -21.97 17.51
C ILE A 133 -7.96 -21.93 19.04
N ASP A 134 -8.24 -20.77 19.62
CA ASP A 134 -8.34 -20.59 21.07
C ASP A 134 -9.58 -21.31 21.60
N ASP A 135 -10.69 -21.30 20.85
CA ASP A 135 -11.93 -22.03 21.14
C ASP A 135 -11.92 -23.52 20.73
N GLU A 136 -10.80 -24.04 20.22
CA GLU A 136 -10.75 -25.41 19.70
C GLU A 136 -10.72 -26.49 20.81
N ASP A 137 -11.36 -27.63 20.54
CA ASP A 137 -11.21 -28.83 21.38
C ASP A 137 -9.77 -29.37 21.26
N LYS A 138 -8.98 -29.27 22.33
CA LYS A 138 -7.59 -29.73 22.39
C LYS A 138 -7.44 -31.25 22.20
N LYS A 139 -8.51 -32.04 22.39
CA LYS A 139 -8.51 -33.47 22.05
C LYS A 139 -8.65 -33.72 20.56
N LYS A 140 -9.21 -32.76 19.81
CA LYS A 140 -9.39 -32.83 18.36
C LYS A 140 -9.13 -31.46 17.69
N PRO A 141 -7.87 -30.98 17.69
CA PRO A 141 -7.53 -29.66 17.16
C PRO A 141 -7.98 -29.48 15.70
N LEU A 142 -8.33 -28.25 15.35
CA LEU A 142 -8.77 -27.94 13.99
C LEU A 142 -7.60 -28.05 13.01
N THR A 143 -7.83 -28.65 11.86
CA THR A 143 -6.85 -28.70 10.76
C THR A 143 -6.93 -27.43 9.93
N ASP A 144 -5.85 -27.09 9.21
CA ASP A 144 -5.83 -25.95 8.27
C ASP A 144 -6.97 -26.04 7.23
N GLU A 145 -7.41 -27.25 6.90
CA GLU A 145 -8.56 -27.49 6.02
C GLU A 145 -9.89 -27.12 6.70
N LYS A 146 -10.11 -27.52 7.95
CA LYS A 146 -11.31 -27.12 8.72
C LYS A 146 -11.34 -25.63 9.02
N LEU A 147 -10.20 -25.04 9.36
CA LEU A 147 -10.06 -23.60 9.54
C LEU A 147 -10.40 -22.85 8.25
N GLY A 148 -9.94 -23.37 7.11
CA GLY A 148 -10.36 -22.88 5.78
C GLY A 148 -11.86 -22.97 5.57
N LEU A 149 -12.51 -24.09 5.93
CA LEU A 149 -13.96 -24.22 5.81
C LEU A 149 -14.73 -23.24 6.71
N ILE A 150 -14.27 -22.99 7.93
CA ILE A 150 -14.86 -22.01 8.85
C ILE A 150 -14.79 -20.60 8.23
N LEU A 151 -13.63 -20.24 7.68
CA LEU A 151 -13.44 -18.96 7.00
C LEU A 151 -14.32 -18.84 5.75
N ASN A 152 -14.37 -19.88 4.91
CA ASN A 152 -15.25 -19.91 3.74
C ASN A 152 -16.73 -19.81 4.14
N SER A 153 -17.17 -20.45 5.23
CA SER A 153 -18.56 -20.35 5.72
C SER A 153 -18.93 -18.96 6.22
N LYS A 154 -17.93 -18.17 6.62
CA LYS A 154 -18.09 -16.75 6.98
C LYS A 154 -17.91 -15.81 5.78
N GLY A 155 -17.79 -16.35 4.56
CA GLY A 155 -17.66 -15.61 3.31
C GLY A 155 -16.22 -15.31 2.89
N TYR A 156 -15.21 -15.73 3.66
CA TYR A 156 -13.80 -15.48 3.36
C TYR A 156 -13.21 -16.60 2.48
N HIS A 157 -13.15 -16.37 1.15
CA HIS A 157 -12.60 -17.36 0.21
C HIS A 157 -11.11 -17.47 0.34
N ILE A 158 -10.69 -18.44 1.13
CA ILE A 158 -9.29 -18.68 1.42
C ILE A 158 -8.90 -20.11 1.06
N ALA A 159 -7.80 -20.25 0.34
CA ALA A 159 -7.19 -21.54 0.07
C ALA A 159 -6.48 -22.05 1.33
N ARG A 160 -6.45 -23.37 1.52
CA ARG A 160 -5.74 -24.05 2.63
C ARG A 160 -4.28 -23.57 2.77
N ARG A 161 -3.57 -23.33 1.66
CA ARG A 161 -2.18 -22.83 1.69
C ARG A 161 -2.07 -21.44 2.33
N THR A 162 -3.05 -20.57 2.12
CA THR A 162 -3.09 -19.23 2.71
C THR A 162 -3.42 -19.31 4.19
N VAL A 163 -4.31 -20.22 4.60
CA VAL A 163 -4.55 -20.53 6.03
C VAL A 163 -3.26 -20.98 6.72
N ALA A 164 -2.52 -21.92 6.11
CA ALA A 164 -1.25 -22.39 6.65
C ALA A 164 -0.23 -21.26 6.79
N LYS A 165 -0.09 -20.40 5.76
CA LYS A 165 0.78 -19.21 5.80
C LYS A 165 0.41 -18.28 6.97
N TYR A 166 -0.88 -17.99 7.17
CA TYR A 166 -1.32 -17.11 8.25
C TYR A 166 -1.17 -17.73 9.64
N ARG A 167 -1.44 -19.02 9.78
CA ARG A 167 -1.18 -19.78 11.02
C ARG A 167 0.31 -19.71 11.41
N GLU A 168 1.21 -19.91 10.45
CA GLU A 168 2.65 -19.80 10.67
C GLU A 168 3.08 -18.38 11.08
N GLN A 169 2.51 -17.35 10.46
CA GLN A 169 2.77 -15.96 10.84
C GLN A 169 2.28 -15.63 12.26
N LEU A 170 1.26 -16.32 12.76
CA LEU A 170 0.78 -16.22 14.15
C LEU A 170 1.61 -17.07 15.13
N GLY A 171 2.60 -17.82 14.66
CA GLY A 171 3.41 -18.71 15.51
C GLY A 171 2.69 -19.96 15.99
N ILE A 172 1.55 -20.30 15.40
CA ILE A 172 0.72 -21.41 15.85
C ILE A 172 1.16 -22.73 15.19
N SER A 173 1.37 -23.76 16.00
CA SER A 173 1.78 -25.09 15.52
C SER A 173 0.67 -25.82 14.74
N VAL A 174 1.04 -26.78 13.90
CA VAL A 174 0.08 -27.63 13.17
C VAL A 174 -0.82 -28.42 14.12
N ALA A 175 -2.05 -28.73 13.67
CA ALA A 175 -3.07 -29.43 14.46
C ALA A 175 -2.55 -30.64 15.26
N ARG A 176 -1.68 -31.46 14.66
CA ARG A 176 -1.10 -32.65 15.30
C ARG A 176 -0.29 -32.34 16.56
N LEU A 177 0.39 -31.19 16.59
CA LEU A 177 1.24 -30.75 17.69
C LEU A 177 0.46 -30.01 18.78
N ARG A 178 -0.79 -29.64 18.54
CA ARG A 178 -1.67 -28.96 19.49
C ARG A 178 -2.61 -29.91 20.23
N LYS A 179 -2.49 -31.21 19.96
CA LYS A 179 -3.33 -32.23 20.56
C LYS A 179 -2.82 -32.55 21.96
N GLU A 180 -3.65 -32.31 22.97
CA GLU A 180 -3.40 -32.71 24.35
C GLU A 180 -4.03 -34.09 24.61
N ILE A 181 -3.38 -34.91 25.44
CA ILE A 181 -3.80 -36.28 25.79
C ILE A 181 -4.83 -36.23 26.91
#